data_AF-A0A397J3N3-F1
#
_entry.id   AF-A0A397J3N3-F1
#
_cell.length_a   1.000
_cell.length_b   1.000
_cell.length_c   1.000
_cell.angle_alpha   90.00
_cell.angle_beta   90.00
_cell.angle_gamma   90.00
#
_symmetry.space_group_name_H-M   'P 1'
#
loop_
_entity.id
_entity.type
_entity.pdbx_description
1 polymer ?
#
loop_
_entity_poly.entity_id
_entity_poly.type
_entity_poly.pdbx_seq_one_letter_code
_entity_poly.pdbx_strand_id
1 'polypeptide(L)'
;MGCGWYAFNEQHKNFRFKGKVEKFISSTRAELFAILTTVYATPKGSHLCIFTDSQAAIDALSLASVNLRKARKRLKNWMILCAIEEIANAQSLILRLEKVKAHSGITYNEIADTLAKEGCHEPACTPNLQLLSSVNAIGCWNSELIEEPIRNFTKQMGKAKYSIKWRLLNRNMSSISEYKSKNIQWEST
;
A
#
# COMPACT_ATOMS: atom_id res chain seq x y z
N MET A 1 5.50 8.48 0.65
CA MET A 1 4.12 8.88 0.27
C MET A 1 3.36 9.10 1.55
N GLY A 2 2.34 9.96 1.54
CA GLY A 2 1.46 10.12 2.68
C GLY A 2 0.08 9.56 2.36
N CYS A 3 -0.69 9.32 3.40
CA CYS A 3 -2.10 9.03 3.34
C CYS A 3 -2.85 10.09 4.15
N GLY A 4 -4.10 10.32 3.82
CA GLY A 4 -4.93 11.28 4.53
C GLY A 4 -6.41 11.05 4.24
N TRP A 5 -7.25 11.43 5.20
CA TRP A 5 -8.69 11.36 5.04
C TRP A 5 -9.36 12.47 5.84
N TYR A 6 -10.55 12.85 5.37
CA TYR A 6 -11.45 13.78 6.02
C TYR A 6 -12.80 13.08 6.20
N ALA A 7 -13.37 13.17 7.40
CA ALA A 7 -14.63 12.53 7.73
C ALA A 7 -15.50 13.45 8.58
N PHE A 8 -16.80 13.22 8.56
CA PHE A 8 -17.75 13.85 9.45
C PHE A 8 -18.80 12.83 9.89
N ASN A 9 -19.34 13.02 11.09
CA ASN A 9 -20.41 12.18 11.61
C ASN A 9 -21.79 12.82 11.39
N GLU A 10 -22.86 12.17 11.84
CA GLU A 10 -24.24 12.66 11.77
C GLU A 10 -24.46 14.00 12.49
N GLN A 11 -23.60 14.33 13.46
CA GLN A 11 -23.63 15.61 14.19
C GLN A 11 -22.80 16.70 13.51
N HIS A 12 -22.36 16.48 12.27
CA HIS A 12 -21.46 17.37 11.52
C HIS A 12 -20.14 17.68 12.24
N LYS A 13 -19.72 16.82 13.17
CA LYS A 13 -18.40 16.91 13.78
C LYS A 13 -17.38 16.40 12.78
N ASN A 14 -16.41 17.26 12.48
CA ASN A 14 -15.36 16.99 11.50
C ASN A 14 -14.15 16.32 12.14
N PHE A 15 -13.59 15.37 11.42
CA PHE A 15 -12.39 14.61 11.76
C PHE A 15 -11.46 14.61 10.56
N ARG A 16 -10.15 14.67 10.83
CA ARG A 16 -9.13 14.61 9.79
C ARG A 16 -7.93 13.84 10.28
N PHE A 17 -7.27 13.19 9.34
CA PHE A 17 -6.04 12.46 9.59
C PHE A 17 -5.08 12.66 8.42
N LYS A 18 -3.79 12.68 8.77
CA LYS A 18 -2.68 12.62 7.82
C LYS A 18 -1.57 11.78 8.44
N GLY A 19 -0.87 11.03 7.61
CA GLY A 19 0.18 10.13 8.08
C GLY A 19 1.12 9.71 6.96
N LYS A 20 2.31 9.26 7.34
CA LYS A 20 3.34 8.83 6.39
C LYS A 20 3.25 7.33 6.13
N VAL A 21 3.34 6.95 4.86
CA VAL A 21 3.39 5.56 4.42
C VAL A 21 4.79 5.24 3.90
N GLU A 22 5.44 4.26 4.53
CA GLU A 22 6.83 3.87 4.25
C GLU A 22 6.94 2.50 3.57
N LYS A 23 8.19 2.18 3.20
CA LYS A 23 8.63 0.92 2.56
C LYS A 23 8.17 0.80 1.11
N PHE A 24 7.02 0.17 0.87
CA PHE A 24 6.56 -0.18 -0.48
C PHE A 24 5.82 0.98 -1.16
N ILE A 25 6.55 1.94 -1.70
CA ILE A 25 5.97 3.14 -2.33
C ILE A 25 5.07 2.76 -3.51
N SER A 26 3.76 2.94 -3.36
CA SER A 26 2.77 2.87 -4.44
C SER A 26 1.52 3.67 -4.06
N SER A 27 0.87 4.31 -5.03
CA SER A 27 -0.35 5.08 -4.79
C SER A 27 -1.43 4.20 -4.15
N THR A 28 -1.69 3.01 -4.69
CA THR A 28 -2.66 2.06 -4.11
C THR A 28 -2.36 1.71 -2.66
N ARG A 29 -1.09 1.64 -2.24
CA ARG A 29 -0.75 1.42 -0.82
C ARG A 29 -1.16 2.61 0.05
N ALA A 30 -0.87 3.83 -0.39
CA ALA A 30 -1.26 5.04 0.34
C ALA A 30 -2.79 5.11 0.53
N GLU A 31 -3.53 4.79 -0.52
CA GLU A 31 -5.00 4.70 -0.51
C GLU A 31 -5.51 3.64 0.46
N LEU A 32 -4.93 2.43 0.43
CA LEU A 32 -5.30 1.36 1.36
C LEU A 32 -4.96 1.73 2.82
N PHE A 33 -3.89 2.48 3.06
CA PHE A 33 -3.57 3.01 4.39
C PHE A 33 -4.57 4.07 4.84
N ALA A 34 -5.02 4.95 3.94
CA ALA A 34 -6.09 5.89 4.24
C ALA A 34 -7.34 5.12 4.69
N ILE A 35 -7.79 4.14 3.91
CA ILE A 35 -8.94 3.27 4.27
C ILE A 35 -8.72 2.56 5.61
N LEU A 36 -7.56 1.94 5.83
CA LEU A 36 -7.24 1.23 7.08
C LEU A 36 -7.35 2.15 8.30
N THR A 37 -6.77 3.34 8.22
CA THR A 37 -6.80 4.31 9.34
C THR A 37 -8.21 4.88 9.55
N THR A 38 -9.01 5.08 8.49
CA THR A 38 -10.42 5.44 8.60
C THR A 38 -11.23 4.36 9.30
N VAL A 39 -11.06 3.09 8.90
CA VAL A 39 -11.71 1.94 9.54
C VAL A 39 -11.33 1.87 11.01
N TYR A 40 -10.04 1.99 11.34
CA TYR A 40 -9.55 1.99 12.70
C TYR A 40 -10.16 3.11 13.57
N ALA A 41 -10.31 4.31 13.01
CA ALA A 41 -10.88 5.47 13.70
C ALA A 41 -12.42 5.41 13.85
N THR A 42 -13.09 4.47 13.18
CA THR A 42 -14.55 4.38 13.17
C THR A 42 -15.08 3.64 14.40
N PRO A 43 -16.09 4.17 15.11
CA PRO A 43 -16.69 3.50 16.26
C PRO A 43 -17.37 2.18 15.88
N LYS A 44 -17.38 1.24 16.81
CA LYS A 44 -18.03 -0.08 16.63
C LYS A 44 -19.51 0.06 16.29
N GLY A 45 -20.02 -0.82 15.43
CA GLY A 45 -21.42 -0.87 15.01
C GLY A 45 -21.85 0.25 14.07
N SER A 46 -20.91 1.04 13.53
CA SER A 46 -21.21 2.17 12.65
C SER A 46 -21.36 1.76 11.18
N HIS A 47 -22.11 2.57 10.44
CA HIS A 47 -22.11 2.56 8.98
C HIS A 47 -21.02 3.50 8.46
N LEU A 48 -20.05 2.95 7.73
CA LEU A 48 -18.92 3.70 7.19
C LEU A 48 -19.02 3.76 5.66
N CYS A 49 -19.28 4.94 5.11
CA CYS A 49 -19.22 5.19 3.67
C CYS A 49 -17.94 5.97 3.34
N ILE A 50 -17.06 5.38 2.53
CA ILE A 50 -15.81 6.01 2.10
C ILE A 50 -15.91 6.35 0.61
N PHE A 51 -15.72 7.62 0.32
CA PHE A 51 -15.60 8.14 -1.04
C PHE A 51 -14.11 8.22 -1.38
N THR A 52 -13.67 7.50 -2.41
CA THR A 52 -12.27 7.48 -2.86
C THR A 52 -12.20 7.50 -4.38
N ASP A 53 -11.17 8.14 -4.93
CA ASP A 53 -10.90 8.12 -6.36
C ASP A 53 -10.04 6.92 -6.80
N SER A 54 -9.64 6.05 -5.86
CA SER A 54 -8.79 4.90 -6.13
C SER A 54 -9.59 3.65 -6.49
N GLN A 55 -9.86 3.46 -7.79
CA GLN A 55 -10.51 2.22 -8.26
C GLN A 55 -9.69 0.98 -7.90
N ALA A 56 -8.36 1.08 -7.95
CA ALA A 56 -7.47 -0.03 -7.61
C ALA A 56 -7.62 -0.48 -6.15
N ALA A 57 -7.86 0.46 -5.21
CA ALA A 57 -8.11 0.12 -3.82
C ALA A 57 -9.49 -0.53 -3.63
N ILE A 58 -10.52 0.00 -4.30
CA ILE A 58 -11.88 -0.57 -4.30
C ILE A 58 -11.87 -2.02 -4.81
N ASP A 59 -11.27 -2.25 -5.97
CA ASP A 59 -11.22 -3.58 -6.59
C ASP A 59 -10.43 -4.58 -5.73
N ALA A 60 -9.33 -4.12 -5.12
CA ALA A 60 -8.51 -4.94 -4.24
C ALA A 60 -9.30 -5.38 -2.99
N LEU A 61 -10.05 -4.46 -2.37
CA LEU A 61 -10.85 -4.76 -1.19
C LEU A 61 -12.07 -5.61 -1.54
N SER A 62 -12.74 -5.33 -2.67
CA SER A 62 -13.83 -6.17 -3.18
C SER A 62 -13.39 -7.62 -3.43
N LEU A 63 -12.18 -7.83 -3.97
CA LEU A 63 -11.64 -9.18 -4.12
C LEU A 63 -11.32 -9.83 -2.77
N ALA A 64 -10.83 -9.05 -1.80
CA ALA A 64 -10.49 -9.55 -0.47
C ALA A 64 -11.72 -9.96 0.33
N SER A 65 -12.79 -9.17 0.30
CA SER A 65 -14.05 -9.45 0.99
C SER A 65 -14.74 -10.70 0.44
N VAL A 66 -14.68 -10.92 -0.89
CA VAL A 66 -15.22 -12.14 -1.51
C VAL A 66 -14.33 -13.36 -1.26
N ASN A 67 -13.01 -13.21 -1.37
CA ASN A 67 -12.08 -14.32 -1.24
C ASN A 67 -10.68 -13.89 -0.81
N LEU A 68 -10.49 -13.80 0.51
CA LEU A 68 -9.22 -13.40 1.13
C LEU A 68 -8.04 -14.28 0.71
N ARG A 69 -8.26 -15.60 0.55
CA ARG A 69 -7.22 -16.55 0.11
C ARG A 69 -6.75 -16.25 -1.31
N LYS A 70 -7.66 -15.88 -2.21
CA LYS A 70 -7.35 -15.49 -3.59
C LYS A 70 -6.65 -14.13 -3.63
N ALA A 71 -7.11 -13.16 -2.84
CA ALA A 71 -6.46 -11.87 -2.69
C ALA A 71 -5.01 -12.01 -2.25
N ARG A 72 -4.74 -12.79 -1.19
CA ARG A 72 -3.38 -13.08 -0.69
C ARG A 72 -2.43 -13.66 -1.74
N LYS A 73 -2.94 -14.50 -2.64
CA LYS A 73 -2.12 -15.14 -3.69
C LYS A 73 -1.84 -14.23 -4.90
N ARG A 74 -2.65 -13.19 -5.11
CA ARG A 74 -2.65 -12.41 -6.36
C ARG A 74 -2.27 -10.94 -6.16
N LEU A 75 -2.67 -10.36 -5.04
CA LEU A 75 -2.55 -8.93 -4.80
C LEU A 75 -1.28 -8.61 -4.00
N LYS A 76 -0.70 -7.45 -4.32
CA LYS A 76 0.22 -6.76 -3.41
C LYS A 76 -0.58 -6.16 -2.26
N ASN A 77 0.08 -5.75 -1.18
CA ASN A 77 -0.54 -5.11 -0.01
C ASN A 77 -1.62 -6.00 0.65
N TRP A 78 -1.56 -7.32 0.45
CA TRP A 78 -2.60 -8.24 0.90
C TRP A 78 -2.78 -8.26 2.43
N MET A 79 -1.73 -7.96 3.19
CA MET A 79 -1.81 -7.85 4.65
C MET A 79 -2.63 -6.65 5.09
N ILE A 80 -2.55 -5.53 4.36
CA ILE A 80 -3.38 -4.34 4.64
C ILE A 80 -4.85 -4.66 4.36
N LEU A 81 -5.13 -5.38 3.27
CA LEU A 81 -6.49 -5.86 2.95
C LEU A 81 -7.03 -6.79 4.06
N CYS A 82 -6.23 -7.77 4.51
CA CYS A 82 -6.59 -8.61 5.65
C CYS A 82 -6.87 -7.78 6.91
N ALA A 83 -6.04 -6.79 7.21
CA ALA A 83 -6.23 -5.92 8.37
C ALA A 83 -7.53 -5.13 8.31
N ILE A 84 -7.85 -4.54 7.15
CA ILE A 84 -9.10 -3.81 6.95
C ILE A 84 -10.30 -4.74 7.21
N GLU A 85 -10.31 -5.92 6.60
CA GLU A 85 -11.41 -6.89 6.75
C GLU A 85 -11.54 -7.38 8.20
N GLU A 86 -10.43 -7.75 8.86
CA GLU A 86 -10.46 -8.21 10.25
C GLU A 86 -10.94 -7.12 11.22
N ILE A 87 -10.44 -5.89 11.07
CA ILE A 87 -10.82 -4.78 11.94
C ILE A 87 -12.29 -4.39 11.70
N ALA A 88 -12.71 -4.28 10.44
CA ALA A 88 -14.11 -3.97 10.11
C ALA A 88 -15.07 -5.02 10.67
N ASN A 89 -14.73 -6.30 10.57
CA ASN A 89 -15.52 -7.39 11.15
C ASN A 89 -15.51 -7.35 12.68
N ALA A 90 -14.35 -7.15 13.31
CA ALA A 90 -14.22 -7.08 14.78
C ALA A 90 -14.94 -5.86 15.38
N GLN A 91 -15.09 -4.79 14.61
CA GLN A 91 -15.85 -3.59 14.97
C GLN A 91 -17.32 -3.68 14.55
N SER A 92 -17.76 -4.75 13.87
CA SER A 92 -19.11 -4.89 13.31
C SER A 92 -19.51 -3.71 12.41
N LEU A 93 -18.59 -3.23 11.57
CA LEU A 93 -18.84 -2.12 10.66
C LEU A 93 -19.60 -2.57 9.41
N ILE A 94 -20.49 -1.70 8.94
CA ILE A 94 -21.03 -1.80 7.58
C ILE A 94 -20.22 -0.87 6.69
N LEU A 95 -19.20 -1.42 6.02
CA LEU A 95 -18.28 -0.69 5.16
C LEU A 95 -18.80 -0.63 3.71
N ARG A 96 -18.99 0.59 3.19
CA ARG A 96 -19.32 0.87 1.79
C ARG A 96 -18.22 1.73 1.18
N LEU A 97 -17.74 1.34 0.00
CA LEU A 97 -16.81 2.13 -0.80
C LEU A 97 -17.52 2.69 -2.02
N GLU A 98 -17.35 3.98 -2.28
CA GLU A 98 -17.89 4.65 -3.46
C GLU A 98 -16.78 5.32 -4.27
N LYS A 99 -16.76 5.05 -5.58
CA LYS A 99 -15.83 5.65 -6.50
C LYS A 99 -16.25 7.09 -6.79
N VAL A 100 -15.36 8.05 -6.52
CA VAL A 100 -15.51 9.43 -6.98
C VAL A 100 -14.55 9.73 -8.13
N LYS A 101 -14.83 10.75 -8.93
CA LYS A 101 -13.95 11.14 -10.04
C LYS A 101 -12.72 11.87 -9.47
N ALA A 102 -11.52 11.44 -9.90
CA ALA A 102 -10.28 12.12 -9.53
C ALA A 102 -10.28 13.55 -10.11
N HIS A 103 -9.78 14.51 -9.33
CA HIS A 103 -9.60 15.90 -9.76
C HIS A 103 -10.87 16.56 -10.33
N SER A 104 -12.04 16.20 -9.81
CA SER A 104 -13.32 16.79 -10.23
C SER A 104 -13.77 17.96 -9.35
N GLY A 105 -12.90 18.48 -8.48
CA GLY A 105 -13.23 19.60 -7.59
C GLY A 105 -14.20 19.22 -6.47
N ILE A 106 -14.27 17.94 -6.08
CA ILE A 106 -15.08 17.51 -4.93
C ILE A 106 -14.36 17.98 -3.66
N THR A 107 -14.93 18.97 -2.97
CA THR A 107 -14.31 19.67 -1.85
C THR A 107 -13.63 18.75 -0.83
N TYR A 108 -14.32 17.71 -0.36
CA TYR A 108 -13.78 16.81 0.66
C TYR A 108 -12.71 15.85 0.13
N ASN A 109 -12.74 15.49 -1.16
CA ASN A 109 -11.70 14.68 -1.78
C ASN A 109 -10.42 15.51 -1.95
N GLU A 110 -10.53 16.77 -2.39
CA GLU A 110 -9.38 17.67 -2.52
C GLU A 110 -8.73 17.97 -1.15
N ILE A 111 -9.54 18.04 -0.08
CA ILE A 111 -9.02 18.12 1.30
C ILE A 111 -8.25 16.84 1.65
N ALA A 112 -8.78 15.66 1.34
CA ALA A 112 -8.09 14.40 1.57
C ALA A 112 -6.76 14.30 0.79
N ASP A 113 -6.74 14.74 -0.48
CA ASP A 113 -5.53 14.80 -1.30
C ASP A 113 -4.47 15.74 -0.71
N THR A 114 -4.91 16.88 -0.16
CA THR A 114 -4.04 17.83 0.54
C THR A 114 -3.46 17.20 1.81
N LEU A 115 -4.30 16.53 2.61
CA LEU A 115 -3.87 15.80 3.80
C LEU A 115 -2.88 14.68 3.46
N ALA A 116 -3.08 13.96 2.36
CA ALA A 116 -2.17 12.92 1.91
C ALA A 116 -0.80 13.48 1.47
N LYS A 117 -0.77 14.67 0.84
CA LYS A 117 0.48 15.37 0.51
C LYS A 117 1.22 15.78 1.78
N GLU A 118 0.53 16.44 2.71
CA GLU A 118 1.10 16.84 4.00
C GLU A 118 1.58 15.64 4.83
N GLY A 119 0.83 14.53 4.77
CA GLY A 119 1.14 13.28 5.46
C GLY A 119 2.53 12.72 5.14
N CYS A 120 3.15 13.11 4.03
CA CYS A 120 4.53 12.70 3.71
C CYS A 120 5.56 13.14 4.76
N HIS A 121 5.25 14.21 5.50
CA HIS A 121 6.12 14.81 6.51
C HIS A 121 5.79 14.38 7.94
N GLU A 122 4.73 13.60 8.13
CA GLU A 122 4.30 13.09 9.42
C GLU A 122 5.10 11.85 9.85
N PRO A 123 5.00 11.42 11.12
CA PRO A 123 5.50 10.12 11.55
C PRO A 123 4.88 8.96 10.74
N ALA A 124 5.64 7.89 10.57
CA ALA A 124 5.21 6.71 9.83
C ALA A 124 4.04 6.00 10.52
N CYS A 125 2.98 5.72 9.76
CA CYS A 125 1.91 4.84 10.21
C CYS A 125 2.42 3.39 10.19
N THR A 126 2.56 2.80 11.37
CA THR A 126 3.00 1.41 11.53
C THR A 126 1.88 0.55 12.13
N PRO A 127 0.91 0.08 11.31
CA PRO A 127 -0.09 -0.86 11.78
C PRO A 127 0.59 -2.17 12.18
N ASN A 128 0.14 -2.77 13.29
CA ASN A 128 0.65 -4.07 13.72
C ASN A 128 0.05 -5.20 12.88
N LEU A 129 0.53 -5.33 11.64
CA LEU A 129 0.06 -6.33 10.67
C LEU A 129 0.49 -7.77 11.01
N GLN A 130 1.32 -7.96 12.04
CA GLN A 130 1.78 -9.29 12.46
C GLN A 130 0.75 -10.03 13.32
N LEU A 131 -0.24 -9.32 13.88
CA LEU A 131 -1.28 -9.87 14.74
C LEU A 131 -2.55 -10.31 13.98
N LEU A 132 -2.47 -10.46 12.66
CA LEU A 132 -3.62 -10.87 11.83
C LEU A 132 -4.03 -12.30 12.16
N SER A 133 -5.25 -12.45 12.67
CA SER A 133 -5.83 -13.72 13.11
C SER A 133 -6.14 -14.65 11.94
N SER A 134 -6.40 -14.11 10.75
CA SER A 134 -6.71 -14.87 9.54
C SER A 134 -5.47 -15.46 8.84
N VAL A 135 -4.27 -15.23 9.38
CA VAL A 135 -3.01 -15.50 8.69
C VAL A 135 -2.07 -16.36 9.55
N ASN A 136 -1.97 -17.64 9.22
CA ASN A 136 -1.13 -18.58 9.97
C ASN A 136 0.38 -18.33 9.88
N ALA A 137 0.85 -17.63 8.82
CA ALA A 137 2.26 -17.36 8.60
C ALA A 137 2.43 -16.16 7.67
N ILE A 138 3.38 -15.29 7.98
CA ILE A 138 3.75 -14.13 7.17
C ILE A 138 5.20 -14.30 6.72
N GLY A 139 5.45 -14.08 5.42
CA GLY A 139 6.81 -14.11 4.90
C GLY A 139 7.58 -12.86 5.31
N CYS A 140 8.82 -13.03 5.74
CA CYS A 140 9.74 -11.92 5.97
C CYS A 140 11.04 -12.12 5.20
N TRP A 141 11.71 -11.02 4.89
CA TRP A 141 13.04 -10.97 4.29
C TRP A 141 13.85 -9.86 4.97
N ASN A 142 15.01 -10.18 5.55
CA ASN A 142 15.82 -9.22 6.32
C ASN A 142 15.02 -8.43 7.36
N SER A 143 14.17 -9.13 8.14
CA SER A 143 13.26 -8.54 9.14
C SER A 143 12.16 -7.62 8.58
N GLU A 144 12.05 -7.51 7.25
CA GLU A 144 11.00 -6.77 6.57
C GLU A 144 9.89 -7.69 6.05
N LEU A 145 8.63 -7.27 6.19
CA LEU A 145 7.49 -8.09 5.76
C LEU A 145 7.38 -8.11 4.23
N ILE A 146 7.11 -9.28 3.68
CA ILE A 146 6.89 -9.46 2.25
C ILE A 146 5.42 -9.16 1.95
N GLU A 147 5.16 -7.98 1.42
CA GLU A 147 3.81 -7.48 1.13
C GLU A 147 3.30 -7.85 -0.28
N GLU A 148 4.07 -8.61 -1.04
CA GLU A 148 3.69 -9.15 -2.35
C GLU A 148 3.46 -10.67 -2.29
N PRO A 149 2.81 -11.27 -3.29
CA PRO A 149 2.69 -12.73 -3.34
C PRO A 149 4.07 -13.39 -3.31
N ILE A 150 4.29 -14.33 -2.38
CA ILE A 150 5.58 -15.00 -2.14
C ILE A 150 6.19 -15.55 -3.45
N ARG A 151 5.36 -16.14 -4.32
CA ARG A 151 5.81 -16.65 -5.63
C ARG A 151 6.47 -15.57 -6.49
N ASN A 152 5.88 -14.37 -6.51
CA ASN A 152 6.43 -13.25 -7.28
C ASN A 152 7.75 -12.80 -6.66
N PHE A 153 7.79 -12.65 -5.33
CA PHE A 153 9.00 -12.31 -4.60
C PHE A 153 10.15 -13.29 -4.89
N THR A 154 9.91 -14.59 -4.74
CA THR A 154 10.91 -15.64 -5.04
C THR A 154 11.36 -15.60 -6.49
N LYS A 155 10.45 -15.35 -7.45
CA LYS A 155 10.80 -15.21 -8.87
C LYS A 155 11.69 -13.99 -9.12
N GLN A 156 11.41 -12.86 -8.47
CA GLN A 156 12.22 -11.64 -8.56
C GLN A 156 13.63 -11.89 -8.00
N MET A 157 13.74 -12.53 -6.84
CA MET A 157 15.03 -12.94 -6.28
C MET A 157 15.81 -13.86 -7.21
N GLY A 158 15.16 -14.87 -7.79
CA GLY A 158 15.79 -15.79 -8.74
C GLY A 158 16.33 -15.06 -9.97
N LYS A 159 15.55 -14.12 -10.53
CA LYS A 159 16.00 -13.27 -11.64
C LYS A 159 17.21 -12.40 -11.25
N ALA A 160 17.18 -11.78 -10.08
CA ALA A 160 18.29 -10.97 -9.59
C ALA A 160 19.56 -11.80 -9.42
N LYS A 161 19.46 -12.98 -8.79
CA LYS A 161 20.58 -13.92 -8.62
C LYS A 161 21.17 -14.36 -9.97
N TYR A 162 20.32 -14.71 -10.93
CA TYR A 162 20.77 -15.09 -12.27
C TYR A 162 21.45 -13.92 -12.99
N SER A 163 20.86 -12.73 -12.91
CA SER A 163 21.43 -11.51 -13.51
C SER A 163 22.81 -11.19 -12.94
N ILE A 164 22.98 -11.28 -11.62
CA ILE A 164 24.28 -11.10 -10.95
C ILE A 164 25.28 -12.17 -11.40
N LYS A 165 24.88 -13.45 -11.39
CA LYS A 165 25.76 -14.54 -11.84
C LYS A 165 26.21 -14.36 -13.28
N TRP A 166 25.30 -13.98 -14.18
CA TRP A 166 25.63 -13.70 -15.58
C TRP A 166 26.58 -12.51 -15.70
N ARG A 167 26.35 -11.44 -14.93
CA ARG A 167 27.19 -10.23 -14.92
C ARG A 167 28.62 -10.51 -14.47
N LEU A 168 28.80 -11.42 -13.50
CA LEU A 168 30.10 -11.77 -12.92
C LEU A 168 30.89 -12.83 -13.72
N LEU A 169 30.37 -13.32 -14.85
CA LEU A 169 31.15 -14.22 -15.71
C LEU A 169 32.31 -13.45 -16.35
N ASN A 170 33.54 -13.99 -16.25
CA ASN A 170 34.76 -13.35 -16.77
C ASN A 170 34.63 -12.89 -18.24
N ARG A 171 33.95 -13.67 -19.08
CA ARG A 171 33.71 -13.33 -20.51
C ARG A 171 32.89 -12.07 -20.73
N ASN A 172 32.07 -11.66 -19.76
CA ASN A 172 31.21 -10.50 -19.86
C ASN A 172 31.87 -9.25 -19.27
N MET A 173 32.95 -9.39 -18.48
CA MET A 173 33.54 -8.26 -17.77
C MET A 173 34.16 -7.22 -18.71
N SER A 174 34.87 -7.64 -19.77
CA SER A 174 35.44 -6.71 -20.74
C SER A 174 34.36 -5.86 -21.40
N SER A 175 33.32 -6.48 -21.96
CA SER A 175 32.21 -5.78 -22.62
C SER A 175 31.42 -4.86 -21.66
N ILE A 176 31.22 -5.27 -20.40
CA ILE A 176 30.55 -4.43 -19.40
C ILE A 176 31.42 -3.24 -19.00
N SER A 177 32.73 -3.44 -18.85
CA SER A 177 33.66 -2.35 -18.53
C SER A 177 33.74 -1.31 -19.65
N GLU A 178 33.78 -1.77 -20.91
CA GLU A 178 33.80 -0.92 -22.09
C GLU A 178 32.48 -0.15 -22.30
N TYR A 179 31.34 -0.79 -22.03
CA TYR A 179 30.04 -0.12 -22.03
C TYR A 179 29.97 0.97 -20.94
N LYS A 180 30.49 0.69 -19.74
CA LYS A 180 30.52 1.69 -18.66
C LYS A 180 31.43 2.87 -18.99
N SER A 181 32.63 2.62 -19.51
CA SER A 181 33.56 3.71 -19.84
C SER A 181 33.01 4.66 -20.92
N LYS A 182 32.22 4.15 -21.87
CA LYS A 182 31.54 4.96 -22.90
C LYS A 182 30.35 5.77 -22.38
N ASN A 183 29.73 5.37 -21.27
CA ASN A 183 28.53 6.02 -20.72
C ASN A 183 28.81 6.86 -19.46
N ILE A 184 30.05 6.92 -18.99
CA ILE A 184 30.44 7.88 -17.95
C ILE A 184 30.69 9.23 -18.64
N GLN A 185 29.82 10.21 -18.36
CA GLN A 185 30.08 11.61 -18.74
C GLN A 185 31.16 12.16 -17.81
N TRP A 186 32.38 12.28 -18.34
CA TRP A 186 33.53 12.81 -17.60
C TRP A 186 33.50 14.34 -17.43
N GLU A 187 32.63 15.06 -18.15
CA GLU A 187 32.59 16.54 -18.16
C GLU A 187 32.00 17.19 -16.88
N SER A 188 31.54 16.39 -15.91
CA SER A 188 30.92 16.90 -14.67
C SER A 188 31.79 16.71 -13.41
N THR A 189 33.09 16.47 -13.55
CA THR A 189 34.05 16.34 -12.41
C THR A 189 35.11 17.42 -12.49
#